data_AF-A0ABC9NVY4-F1
#
_entry.id   AF-A0ABC9NVY4-F1
#
_cell.length_a   1.000
_cell.length_b   1.000
_cell.length_c   1.000
_cell.angle_alpha   90.00
_cell.angle_beta   90.00
_cell.angle_gamma   90.00
#
_symmetry.space_group_name_H-M   'P 1'
#
loop_
_entity.id
_entity.type
_entity.pdbx_description
1 polymer ?
#
loop_
_entity_poly.entity_id
_entity_poly.type
_entity_poly.pdbx_seq_one_letter_code
_entity_poly.pdbx_strand_id
1 'polypeptide(L)'
;REFADISTLETEDLSIFFAHPYSPGERGSNERHNGLLRRFIPKGTPIKTVSEETIQRALNWCNNLPRKLLDYQTPQEVFIEEVNKVMDLQSVQFHIAI
;
A
#
# COMPACT_ATOMS: atom_id res chain seq x y z
N ARG A 1 -24.01 -1.38 -3.99
CA ARG A 1 -22.71 -1.89 -4.48
C ARG A 1 -21.66 -1.32 -3.52
N GLU A 2 -20.73 -2.11 -2.98
CA GLU A 2 -19.79 -1.66 -1.92
C GLU A 2 -18.98 -0.39 -2.25
N PHE A 3 -18.83 -0.06 -3.53
CA PHE A 3 -18.08 1.12 -4.00
C PHE A 3 -18.89 2.03 -4.94
N ALA A 4 -20.23 1.99 -4.89
CA ALA A 4 -21.08 2.77 -5.80
C ALA A 4 -20.92 4.29 -5.60
N ASP A 5 -20.73 4.71 -4.36
CA ASP A 5 -20.72 6.14 -4.01
C ASP A 5 -19.30 6.68 -3.84
N ILE A 6 -18.26 5.89 -4.12
CA ILE A 6 -16.88 6.31 -3.85
C ILE A 6 -16.47 7.51 -4.71
N SER A 7 -17.01 7.64 -5.93
CA SER A 7 -16.79 8.80 -6.81
C SER A 7 -17.30 10.11 -6.21
N THR A 8 -18.19 10.06 -5.21
CA THR A 8 -18.65 11.28 -4.52
C THR A 8 -17.58 11.87 -3.59
N LEU A 9 -16.50 11.12 -3.32
CA LEU A 9 -15.38 11.58 -2.51
C LEU A 9 -14.34 12.37 -3.32
N GLU A 10 -14.48 12.49 -4.64
CA GLU A 10 -13.55 13.28 -5.44
C GLU A 10 -13.56 14.76 -5.03
N THR A 11 -12.37 15.32 -4.86
CA THR A 11 -12.16 16.73 -4.55
C THR A 11 -11.08 17.30 -5.48
N GLU A 12 -10.80 18.60 -5.39
CA GLU A 12 -9.68 19.21 -6.14
C GLU A 12 -8.32 18.55 -5.80
N ASP A 13 -8.19 18.02 -4.59
CA ASP A 13 -6.96 17.36 -4.10
C ASP A 13 -7.02 15.82 -4.13
N LEU A 14 -8.16 15.22 -4.53
CA LEU A 14 -8.38 13.77 -4.51
C LEU A 14 -9.10 13.31 -5.79
N SER A 15 -8.36 12.62 -6.65
CA SER A 15 -8.92 11.95 -7.85
C SER A 15 -9.03 10.44 -7.63
N ILE A 16 -10.08 9.81 -8.16
CA ILE A 16 -10.34 8.38 -7.98
C ILE A 16 -10.20 7.64 -9.31
N PHE A 17 -9.45 6.54 -9.29
CA PHE A 17 -9.17 5.73 -10.48
C PHE A 17 -9.65 4.30 -10.27
N PHE A 18 -10.19 3.70 -11.34
CA PHE A 18 -10.60 2.29 -11.36
C PHE A 18 -9.84 1.51 -12.42
N ALA A 19 -9.52 0.26 -12.12
CA ALA A 19 -9.06 -0.69 -13.13
C ALA A 19 -10.19 -1.00 -14.13
N HIS A 20 -9.84 -1.14 -15.39
CA HIS A 20 -10.75 -1.50 -16.46
C HIS A 20 -11.34 -2.90 -16.25
N PRO A 21 -12.62 -3.11 -16.61
CA PRO A 21 -13.21 -4.44 -16.61
C PRO A 21 -12.36 -5.44 -17.40
N TYR A 22 -12.24 -6.66 -16.90
CA TYR A 22 -11.47 -7.75 -17.53
C TYR A 22 -9.98 -7.48 -17.75
N SER A 23 -9.40 -6.52 -17.02
CA SER A 23 -7.98 -6.16 -17.09
C SER A 23 -7.23 -6.51 -15.78
N PRO A 24 -7.03 -7.80 -15.46
CA PRO A 24 -6.42 -8.22 -14.19
C PRO A 24 -4.98 -7.71 -14.01
N GLY A 25 -4.26 -7.48 -15.10
CA GLY A 25 -2.89 -6.96 -15.07
C GLY A 25 -2.74 -5.59 -14.41
N GLU A 26 -3.78 -4.75 -14.46
CA GLU A 26 -3.78 -3.41 -13.84
C GLU A 26 -3.78 -3.47 -12.30
N ARG A 27 -4.01 -4.65 -11.73
CA ARG A 27 -4.03 -4.90 -10.28
C ARG A 27 -2.88 -5.77 -9.79
N GLY A 28 -1.92 -6.10 -10.67
CA GLY A 28 -0.85 -7.05 -10.36
C GLY A 28 -0.03 -6.68 -9.12
N SER A 29 0.29 -5.39 -8.96
CA SER A 29 1.00 -4.89 -7.77
C SER A 29 0.19 -5.07 -6.49
N ASN A 30 -1.11 -4.78 -6.53
CA ASN A 30 -2.00 -4.93 -5.38
C ASN A 30 -2.14 -6.40 -4.97
N GLU A 31 -2.23 -7.31 -5.95
CA GLU A 31 -2.29 -8.76 -5.69
C GLU A 31 -1.00 -9.29 -5.08
N ARG A 32 0.15 -8.84 -5.60
CA ARG A 32 1.45 -9.15 -5.01
C ARG A 32 1.54 -8.66 -3.57
N HIS A 33 1.10 -7.44 -3.30
CA HIS A 33 1.15 -6.87 -1.95
C HIS A 33 0.21 -7.62 -0.99
N ASN A 34 -1.01 -7.92 -1.43
CA ASN A 34 -1.94 -8.76 -0.66
C ASN A 34 -1.31 -10.10 -0.29
N GLY A 35 -0.54 -10.73 -1.19
CA GLY A 35 0.19 -11.96 -0.90
C GLY A 35 1.22 -11.83 0.23
N LEU A 36 1.84 -10.66 0.42
CA LEU A 36 2.76 -10.39 1.52
C LEU A 36 2.02 -10.27 2.85
N LEU A 37 0.93 -9.49 2.88
CA LEU A 37 0.08 -9.35 4.06
C LEU A 37 -0.49 -10.70 4.52
N ARG A 38 -0.80 -11.59 3.57
CA ARG A 38 -1.29 -12.95 3.86
C ARG A 38 -0.29 -13.85 4.59
N ARG A 39 0.99 -13.47 4.66
CA ARG A 39 1.97 -14.16 5.51
C ARG A 39 1.75 -13.89 7.00
N PHE A 40 1.12 -12.75 7.34
CA PHE A 40 0.80 -12.36 8.70
C PHE A 40 -0.68 -12.58 9.05
N ILE A 41 -1.56 -12.41 8.06
CA ILE A 41 -3.01 -12.53 8.22
C ILE A 41 -3.52 -13.70 7.35
N PRO A 42 -3.72 -14.90 7.94
CA PRO A 42 -4.17 -16.06 7.20
C PRO A 42 -5.48 -15.81 6.43
N LYS A 43 -5.69 -16.59 5.36
CA LYS A 43 -6.95 -16.54 4.61
C LYS A 43 -8.10 -16.96 5.52
N GLY A 44 -9.23 -16.26 5.45
CA GLY A 44 -10.41 -16.52 6.27
C GLY A 44 -10.39 -15.84 7.65
N THR A 45 -9.27 -15.27 8.08
CA THR A 45 -9.22 -14.44 9.29
C THR A 45 -9.94 -13.11 9.03
N PRO A 46 -10.97 -12.75 9.83
CA PRO A 46 -11.58 -11.43 9.76
C PRO A 46 -10.56 -10.36 10.16
N ILE A 47 -10.35 -9.35 9.31
CA ILE A 47 -9.34 -8.30 9.59
C ILE A 47 -9.61 -7.59 10.92
N LYS A 48 -10.90 -7.38 11.25
CA LYS A 48 -11.34 -6.77 12.51
C LYS A 48 -10.87 -7.49 13.78
N THR A 49 -10.44 -8.75 13.69
CA THR A 49 -9.95 -9.53 14.84
C THR A 49 -8.42 -9.56 14.91
N VAL A 50 -7.72 -8.96 13.93
CA VAL A 50 -6.27 -8.86 13.93
C VAL A 50 -5.87 -7.71 14.85
N SER A 51 -4.91 -7.94 15.74
CA SER A 51 -4.42 -6.88 16.63
C SER A 51 -3.71 -5.79 15.85
N GLU A 52 -3.82 -4.54 16.30
CA GLU A 52 -3.09 -3.41 15.73
C GLU A 52 -1.58 -3.68 15.71
N GLU A 53 -1.03 -4.28 16.77
CA GLU A 53 0.38 -4.69 16.83
C GLU A 53 0.77 -5.64 15.68
N THR A 54 -0.09 -6.60 15.34
CA THR A 54 0.16 -7.52 14.23
C THR A 54 0.14 -6.78 12.89
N ILE A 55 -0.79 -5.84 12.72
CA ILE A 55 -0.87 -4.99 11.53
C ILE A 55 0.40 -4.16 11.40
N GLN A 56 0.79 -3.43 12.45
CA GLN A 56 2.01 -2.61 12.46
C GLN A 56 3.27 -3.43 12.18
N ARG A 57 3.37 -4.64 12.75
CA ARG A 57 4.48 -5.55 12.47
C ARG A 57 4.51 -6.00 11.00
N ALA A 58 3.35 -6.32 10.42
CA ALA A 58 3.25 -6.70 9.02
C ALA A 58 3.62 -5.54 8.09
N LEU A 59 3.15 -4.33 8.39
CA LEU A 59 3.47 -3.11 7.64
C LEU A 59 4.96 -2.81 7.69
N ASN A 60 5.54 -2.76 8.89
CA ASN A 60 6.97 -2.52 9.09
C ASN A 60 7.83 -3.53 8.32
N TRP A 61 7.44 -4.81 8.36
CA TRP A 61 8.13 -5.84 7.59
C TRP A 61 7.99 -5.64 6.07
N CYS A 62 6.80 -5.31 5.57
CA CYS A 62 6.58 -5.10 4.14
C CYS A 62 7.40 -3.92 3.59
N ASN A 63 7.49 -2.84 4.37
CA ASN A 63 8.21 -1.61 4.05
C ASN A 63 9.73 -1.77 4.08
N ASN A 64 10.23 -2.63 4.97
CA ASN A 64 11.66 -2.90 5.13
C ASN A 64 12.12 -4.15 4.38
N LEU A 65 11.24 -4.82 3.61
CA LEU A 65 11.60 -6.00 2.84
C LEU A 65 12.29 -5.59 1.51
N PRO A 66 13.58 -5.91 1.32
CA PRO A 66 14.30 -5.63 0.08
C PRO A 66 13.59 -6.23 -1.14
N ARG A 67 13.45 -5.45 -2.21
CA ARG A 67 12.80 -5.89 -3.45
C ARG A 67 13.80 -5.97 -4.59
N LYS A 68 13.87 -7.12 -5.25
CA LYS A 68 14.67 -7.28 -6.47
C LYS A 68 14.32 -6.26 -7.58
N LEU A 69 13.06 -5.84 -7.67
CA LEU A 69 12.61 -4.82 -8.63
C LEU A 69 13.22 -3.44 -8.34
N LEU A 70 13.59 -3.18 -7.08
CA LEU A 70 14.18 -1.93 -6.60
C LEU A 70 15.68 -2.09 -6.37
N ASP A 71 16.36 -2.96 -7.13
CA ASP A 71 17.78 -3.27 -6.94
C ASP A 71 18.15 -3.66 -5.50
N TYR A 72 17.25 -4.38 -4.83
CA TYR A 72 17.35 -4.79 -3.42
C TYR A 72 17.31 -3.65 -2.40
N GLN A 73 16.88 -2.46 -2.79
CA GLN A 73 16.44 -1.43 -1.85
C GLN A 73 15.07 -1.79 -1.25
N THR A 74 14.77 -1.19 -0.12
CA THR A 74 13.47 -1.32 0.55
C THR A 74 12.45 -0.34 -0.04
N PRO A 75 11.15 -0.69 -0.06
CA PRO A 75 10.10 0.23 -0.46
C PRO A 75 10.13 1.56 0.31
N GLN A 76 10.51 1.53 1.59
CA GLN A 76 10.62 2.73 2.41
C GLN A 76 11.74 3.67 1.94
N GLU A 77 12.92 3.16 1.62
CA GLU A 77 14.04 3.96 1.11
C GLU A 77 13.67 4.66 -0.21
N VAL A 78 13.16 3.90 -1.18
CA VAL A 78 12.78 4.44 -2.50
C VAL A 78 11.66 5.46 -2.37
N PHE A 79 10.66 5.21 -1.51
CA PHE A 79 9.59 6.18 -1.30
C PHE A 79 10.12 7.51 -0.76
N ILE A 80 10.99 7.47 0.25
CA ILE A 80 11.58 8.68 0.84
C ILE A 80 12.40 9.43 -0.21
N GLU A 81 13.17 8.72 -1.05
CA GLU A 81 13.90 9.33 -2.16
C GLU A 81 12.97 10.04 -3.15
N GLU A 82 11.91 9.37 -3.60
CA GLU A 82 10.96 9.96 -4.56
C GLU A 82 10.20 11.16 -3.99
N VAL A 83 9.75 11.08 -2.74
CA VAL A 83 9.05 12.21 -2.11
C VAL A 83 10.00 13.40 -1.92
N ASN A 84 11.27 13.17 -1.57
CA ASN A 84 12.28 14.23 -1.48
C ASN A 84 12.50 14.99 -2.81
N LYS A 85 12.19 14.38 -3.96
CA LYS A 85 12.27 15.06 -5.27
C LYS A 85 11.14 16.08 -5.46
N VAL A 86 10.03 15.91 -4.74
CA VAL A 86 8.80 16.71 -4.89
C VAL A 86 8.59 17.64 -3.70
N MET A 87 9.03 17.26 -2.49
CA MET A 87 8.84 18.02 -1.24
C MET A 87 10.01 17.79 -0.26
N ASP A 88 10.38 18.79 0.54
CA ASP A 88 11.40 18.64 1.59
C ASP A 88 10.81 17.96 2.84
N LEU A 89 11.28 16.74 3.13
CA LEU A 89 10.72 15.85 4.17
C LEU A 89 11.10 16.20 5.61
N GLN A 90 11.85 17.28 5.88
CA GLN A 90 12.20 17.69 7.25
C GLN A 90 11.00 17.98 8.17
N SER A 91 9.77 18.01 7.63
CA SER A 91 8.55 18.40 8.34
C SER A 91 7.48 17.30 8.50
N VAL A 92 7.62 16.09 7.91
CA VAL A 92 6.54 15.08 7.91
C VAL A 92 7.04 13.66 8.14
N GLN A 93 6.44 12.97 9.13
CA GLN A 93 6.66 11.56 9.40
C GLN A 93 5.58 10.71 8.70
N PHE A 94 5.97 9.94 7.68
CA PHE A 94 5.04 9.05 6.98
C PHE A 94 5.12 7.62 7.51
N HIS A 95 4.00 7.08 7.97
CA HIS A 95 3.81 5.63 8.11
C HIS A 95 3.26 5.11 6.79
N ILE A 96 4.14 4.73 5.86
CA ILE A 96 3.75 4.30 4.52
C ILE A 96 3.32 2.84 4.57
N ALA A 97 2.36 2.44 3.75
CA ALA A 97 2.12 1.05 3.39
C ALA A 97 1.98 1.02 1.86
N ILE A 98 2.97 0.48 1.14
CA ILE A 98 2.91 0.25 -0.32
C ILE A 98 2.62 -1.20 -0.60
#